data_AF-A0A2V1DRB2-F1
#
_entry.id   AF-A0A2V1DRB2-F1
#
_cell.length_a   1.000
_cell.length_b   1.000
_cell.length_c   1.000
_cell.angle_alpha   90.00
_cell.angle_beta   90.00
_cell.angle_gamma   90.00
#
_symmetry.space_group_name_H-M   'P 1'
#
loop_
_entity.id
_entity.type
_entity.pdbx_description
1 polymer ?
#
loop_
_entity_poly.entity_id
_entity_poly.type
_entity_poly.pdbx_seq_one_letter_code
_entity_poly.pdbx_strand_id
1 'polypeptide(L)'
;MDDLNDDDYDSSDIEVPPTNTTPKVFGKASIDRIIDNAKEDRRSSKIAFKTLALTHNSPGAEYASSLWVSRFQAFREHTLRQPTTQPFTSEDLIRFFDVIIGKVRSRGPCPNARVVQLAMHYLQEWGEFTWADFHLSAHDHQLINAWKNDAIQKARLSTGSTYQRSWIGYATLSRLVREFLLYRVTNGTLTLDPVIAKVLSVVLMSALGCRAGDIALSDLYSGNEFLSSACFQLRSVIITLGIIVHLAHLINTQILDFTASRIPGCQGQFKQGILHIPRKRRRLTLHSAWCLV
;
A
#
# COMPACT_ATOMS: atom_id res chain seq x y z
N MET A 1 68.13 6.01 42.47
CA MET A 1 66.95 5.81 43.33
C MET A 1 66.90 7.03 44.22
N ASP A 2 66.25 8.07 43.73
CA ASP A 2 65.80 9.21 44.51
C ASP A 2 64.34 9.38 44.11
N ASP A 3 63.45 9.11 45.07
CA ASP A 3 62.01 9.23 44.97
C ASP A 3 61.64 10.68 44.65
N LEU A 4 61.20 10.92 43.41
CA LEU A 4 60.45 12.13 43.08
C LEU A 4 59.03 11.94 43.62
N ASN A 5 58.91 12.27 44.90
CA ASN A 5 57.66 12.27 45.65
C ASN A 5 56.80 13.42 45.12
N ASP A 6 55.90 13.09 44.19
CA ASP A 6 54.94 13.98 43.52
C ASP A 6 53.70 14.20 44.42
N ASP A 7 53.95 14.51 45.70
CA ASP A 7 52.95 14.51 46.78
C ASP A 7 52.36 15.91 47.09
N ASP A 8 52.68 16.93 46.29
CA ASP A 8 52.24 18.31 46.54
C ASP A 8 51.28 18.85 45.46
N TYR A 9 50.68 17.97 44.65
CA TYR A 9 49.58 18.35 43.77
C TYR A 9 48.23 18.13 44.47
N ASP A 10 47.79 19.12 45.24
CA ASP A 10 46.45 19.15 45.82
C ASP A 10 45.42 19.49 44.73
N SER A 11 44.69 18.47 44.27
CA SER A 11 43.65 18.61 43.24
C SER A 11 42.50 19.57 43.61
N SER A 12 42.42 19.99 44.87
CA SER A 12 41.35 20.86 45.37
C SER A 12 41.52 22.34 45.03
N ASP A 13 42.69 22.77 44.57
CA ASP A 13 42.98 24.16 44.17
C ASP A 13 42.73 24.44 42.66
N ILE A 14 42.30 23.44 41.88
CA ILE A 14 41.78 23.69 40.54
C ILE A 14 40.36 24.25 40.66
N GLU A 15 40.26 25.57 40.84
CA GLU A 15 39.02 26.30 40.58
C GLU A 15 38.74 26.27 39.08
N VAL A 16 38.01 25.24 38.61
CA VAL A 16 37.41 25.29 37.28
C VAL A 16 36.29 26.33 37.35
N PRO A 17 36.43 27.53 36.74
CA PRO A 17 35.35 28.49 36.74
C PRO A 17 34.13 27.81 36.11
N PRO A 18 32.91 27.98 36.65
CA PRO A 18 31.73 27.39 36.03
C PRO A 18 31.74 27.84 34.58
N THR A 19 31.80 26.90 33.63
CA THR A 19 31.62 27.23 32.22
C THR A 19 30.25 27.86 32.11
N ASN A 20 30.20 29.20 32.13
CA ASN A 20 29.04 30.02 31.85
C ASN A 20 28.72 29.86 30.37
N THR A 21 28.31 28.66 29.97
CA THR A 21 27.56 28.47 28.74
C THR A 21 26.22 29.10 29.00
N THR A 22 26.11 30.42 28.80
CA THR A 22 24.82 31.07 28.66
C THR A 22 24.02 30.24 27.66
N PRO A 23 22.88 29.64 28.05
CA PRO A 23 22.13 28.79 27.15
C PRO A 23 21.83 29.61 25.91
N LYS A 24 22.34 29.16 24.75
CA LYS A 24 22.07 29.83 23.47
C LYS A 24 20.55 29.94 23.37
N VAL A 25 20.03 31.17 23.40
CA VAL A 25 18.59 31.42 23.30
C VAL A 25 18.19 31.20 21.85
N PHE A 26 17.99 29.93 21.48
CA PHE A 26 17.49 29.54 20.19
C PHE A 26 16.05 30.04 20.03
N GLY A 27 15.72 30.58 18.87
CA GLY A 27 14.34 30.97 18.55
C GLY A 27 13.87 32.32 19.07
N LYS A 28 14.73 33.17 19.64
CA LYS A 28 14.35 34.53 20.08
C LYS A 28 13.62 35.31 18.98
N ALA A 29 14.15 35.28 17.75
CA ALA A 29 13.50 35.92 16.60
C ALA A 29 12.11 35.34 16.25
N SER A 30 11.87 34.05 16.53
CA SER A 30 10.55 33.43 16.34
C SER A 30 9.58 33.86 17.44
N ILE A 31 10.05 33.93 18.69
CA ILE A 31 9.26 34.38 19.84
C ILE A 31 8.89 35.86 19.67
N ASP A 32 9.85 36.71 19.30
CA ASP A 32 9.63 38.13 19.05
C ASP A 32 8.56 38.32 17.95
N ARG A 33 8.62 37.52 16.86
CA ARG A 33 7.57 37.55 15.81
C ARG A 33 6.19 37.13 16.31
N ILE A 34 6.08 36.15 17.21
CA ILE A 34 4.80 35.74 17.81
C ILE A 34 4.25 36.85 18.69
N ILE A 35 5.11 37.55 19.45
CA ILE A 35 4.71 38.68 20.29
C ILE A 35 4.24 39.84 19.41
N ASP A 36 5.00 40.19 18.38
CA ASP A 36 4.69 41.29 17.46
C ASP A 36 3.38 41.05 16.70
N ASN A 37 3.09 39.80 16.30
CA ASN A 37 1.91 39.43 15.52
C ASN A 37 0.75 38.86 16.37
N ALA A 38 0.84 38.91 17.70
CA ALA A 38 -0.08 38.21 18.61
C ALA A 38 -1.57 38.48 18.35
N LYS A 39 -1.94 39.69 17.91
CA LYS A 39 -3.33 40.05 17.59
C LYS A 39 -3.84 39.33 16.34
N GLU A 40 -3.03 39.28 15.28
CA GLU A 40 -3.40 38.61 14.03
C GLU A 40 -3.38 37.09 14.22
N ASP A 41 -2.36 36.57 14.91
CA ASP A 41 -2.26 35.14 15.24
C ASP A 41 -3.46 34.67 16.05
N ARG A 42 -3.96 35.49 16.98
CA ARG A 42 -5.19 35.18 17.74
C ARG A 42 -6.43 35.11 16.84
N ARG A 43 -6.53 36.00 15.84
CA ARG A 43 -7.66 36.01 14.90
C ARG A 43 -7.57 34.81 13.96
N SER A 44 -6.42 34.61 13.32
CA SER A 44 -6.19 33.55 12.35
C SER A 44 -6.31 32.16 12.99
N SER A 45 -5.72 31.95 14.17
CA SER A 45 -5.87 30.68 14.92
C SER A 45 -7.32 30.39 15.31
N LYS A 46 -8.09 31.40 15.72
CA LYS A 46 -9.52 31.23 16.04
C LYS A 46 -10.37 30.93 14.81
N ILE A 47 -10.07 31.54 13.67
CA ILE A 47 -10.72 31.22 12.40
C ILE A 47 -10.36 29.79 12.01
N ALA A 48 -9.06 29.46 11.99
CA ALA A 48 -8.55 28.13 11.66
C ALA A 48 -9.24 27.05 12.51
N PHE A 49 -9.27 27.23 13.84
CA PHE A 49 -9.95 26.32 14.76
C PHE A 49 -11.44 26.12 14.44
N LYS A 50 -12.16 27.20 14.11
CA LYS A 50 -13.59 27.13 13.74
C LYS A 50 -13.85 26.52 12.37
N THR A 51 -12.87 26.62 11.46
CA THR A 51 -12.95 26.07 10.10
C THR A 51 -12.43 24.64 10.01
N LEU A 52 -11.91 24.07 11.11
CA LEU A 52 -11.48 22.69 11.13
C LEU A 52 -12.65 21.79 10.75
N ALA A 53 -12.44 20.98 9.73
CA ALA A 53 -13.28 19.85 9.38
C ALA A 53 -12.52 18.57 9.73
N LEU A 54 -13.25 17.49 9.99
CA LEU A 54 -12.65 16.17 10.16
C LEU A 54 -12.10 15.70 8.81
N THR A 55 -10.82 15.98 8.56
CA THR A 55 -10.11 15.55 7.36
C THR A 55 -9.18 14.38 7.68
N HIS A 56 -9.11 13.41 6.78
CA HIS A 56 -8.16 12.30 6.88
C HIS A 56 -6.96 12.51 5.96
N ASN A 57 -5.78 12.02 6.34
CA ASN A 57 -4.54 12.22 5.58
C ASN A 57 -4.54 11.60 4.17
N SER A 58 -5.48 10.69 3.87
CA SER A 58 -5.58 10.07 2.54
C SER A 58 -7.00 10.17 1.99
N PRO A 59 -7.18 10.49 0.69
CA PRO A 59 -8.51 10.57 0.07
C PRO A 59 -9.32 9.27 0.20
N GLY A 60 -8.63 8.13 0.19
CA GLY A 60 -9.27 6.82 0.38
C GLY A 60 -9.85 6.64 1.79
N ALA A 61 -9.15 7.11 2.82
CA ALA A 61 -9.65 7.09 4.19
C ALA A 61 -10.80 8.08 4.39
N GLU A 62 -10.73 9.26 3.79
CA GLU A 62 -11.79 10.26 3.83
C GLU A 62 -13.09 9.75 3.17
N TYR A 63 -12.97 9.15 1.98
CA TYR A 63 -14.11 8.50 1.32
C TYR A 63 -14.68 7.36 2.17
N ALA A 64 -13.83 6.53 2.77
CA ALA A 64 -14.29 5.43 3.62
C ALA A 64 -15.01 5.96 4.88
N SER A 65 -14.45 6.97 5.54
CA SER A 65 -15.04 7.60 6.72
C SER A 65 -16.40 8.21 6.39
N SER A 66 -16.48 9.07 5.37
CA SER A 66 -17.75 9.68 4.94
C SER A 66 -18.81 8.64 4.56
N LEU A 67 -18.43 7.58 3.85
CA LEU A 67 -19.34 6.49 3.49
C LEU A 67 -19.91 5.80 4.74
N TRP A 68 -19.10 5.52 5.76
CA TRP A 68 -19.57 4.90 7.00
C TRP A 68 -20.45 5.83 7.82
N VAL A 69 -20.11 7.12 7.89
CA VAL A 69 -20.92 8.15 8.55
C VAL A 69 -22.28 8.27 7.88
N SER A 70 -22.35 8.39 6.55
CA SER A 70 -23.63 8.49 5.83
C SER A 70 -24.49 7.24 6.02
N ARG A 71 -23.90 6.04 6.02
CA ARG A 71 -24.62 4.80 6.31
C ARG A 71 -25.20 4.77 7.72
N PHE A 72 -24.40 5.20 8.69
CA PHE A 72 -24.81 5.21 10.09
C PHE A 72 -25.88 6.27 10.35
N GLN A 73 -25.75 7.47 9.80
CA GLN A 73 -26.76 8.52 9.88
C GLN A 73 -28.10 8.07 9.29
N ALA A 74 -28.09 7.47 8.09
CA ALA A 74 -29.29 6.92 7.48
C ALA A 74 -29.93 5.82 8.35
N PHE A 75 -29.11 5.00 9.02
CA PHE A 75 -29.60 4.02 9.98
C PHE A 75 -30.22 4.67 11.22
N ARG A 76 -29.59 5.69 11.79
CA ARG A 76 -30.13 6.43 12.95
C ARG A 76 -31.46 7.10 12.62
N GLU A 77 -31.53 7.77 11.49
CA GLU A 77 -32.71 8.50 11.04
C GLU A 77 -33.88 7.56 10.74
N HIS A 78 -33.65 6.54 9.89
CA HIS A 78 -34.75 5.71 9.39
C HIS A 78 -35.05 4.50 10.27
N THR A 79 -34.07 3.92 10.96
CA THR A 79 -34.24 2.69 11.75
C THR A 79 -34.43 3.00 13.23
N LEU A 80 -33.56 3.80 13.83
CA LEU A 80 -33.65 4.15 15.26
C LEU A 80 -34.61 5.32 15.53
N ARG A 81 -34.93 6.12 14.50
CA ARG A 81 -35.74 7.35 14.62
C ARG A 81 -35.18 8.30 15.68
N GLN A 82 -33.86 8.32 15.82
CA GLN A 82 -33.16 9.21 16.74
C GLN A 82 -32.71 10.48 16.02
N PRO A 83 -32.72 11.65 16.69
CA PRO A 83 -32.21 12.88 16.11
C PRO A 83 -30.70 12.80 15.88
N THR A 84 -30.25 13.26 14.71
CA THR A 84 -28.82 13.33 14.35
C THR A 84 -28.05 14.39 15.14
N THR A 85 -28.73 15.23 15.92
CA THR A 85 -28.12 16.25 16.76
C THR A 85 -27.56 15.71 18.07
N GLN A 86 -28.04 14.54 18.52
CA GLN A 86 -27.61 13.93 19.79
C GLN A 86 -26.47 12.92 19.56
N PRO A 87 -25.54 12.79 20.53
CA PRO A 87 -24.52 11.75 20.48
C PRO A 87 -25.18 10.37 20.45
N PHE A 88 -24.56 9.43 19.75
CA PHE A 88 -25.03 8.05 19.71
C PHE A 88 -24.42 7.25 20.86
N THR A 89 -25.00 6.08 21.16
CA THR A 89 -24.51 5.18 22.21
C THR A 89 -23.80 3.96 21.62
N SER A 90 -23.11 3.19 22.48
CA SER A 90 -22.51 1.90 22.10
C SER A 90 -23.56 0.89 21.64
N GLU A 91 -24.76 0.93 22.23
CA GLU A 91 -25.88 0.09 21.82
C GLU A 91 -26.32 0.42 20.38
N ASP A 92 -26.39 1.69 20.02
CA ASP A 92 -26.74 2.11 18.65
C ASP A 92 -25.72 1.61 17.63
N LEU A 93 -24.42 1.63 17.98
CA LEU A 93 -23.34 1.07 17.15
C LEU A 93 -23.51 -0.44 16.97
N ILE A 94 -23.74 -1.18 18.05
CA ILE A 94 -23.92 -2.64 17.99
C ILE A 94 -25.12 -3.00 17.12
N ARG A 95 -26.26 -2.33 17.31
CA ARG A 95 -27.47 -2.50 16.48
C ARG A 95 -27.21 -2.17 15.01
N PHE A 96 -26.50 -1.08 14.74
CA PHE A 96 -26.10 -0.71 13.38
C PHE A 96 -25.25 -1.79 12.73
N PHE A 97 -24.20 -2.25 13.42
CA PHE A 97 -23.30 -3.23 12.86
C PHE A 97 -23.97 -4.58 12.65
N ASP A 98 -24.88 -4.98 13.53
CA ASP A 98 -25.67 -6.20 13.36
C ASP A 98 -26.47 -6.16 12.03
N VAL A 99 -27.12 -5.03 11.75
CA VAL A 99 -27.92 -4.87 10.53
C VAL A 99 -27.06 -4.68 9.28
N ILE A 100 -25.96 -3.91 9.35
CA ILE A 100 -25.18 -3.54 8.17
C ILE A 100 -24.35 -4.70 7.62
N ILE A 101 -23.93 -5.66 8.45
CA ILE A 101 -23.15 -6.83 8.01
C ILE A 101 -23.87 -7.61 6.91
N GLY A 102 -25.20 -7.75 6.99
CA GLY A 102 -26.00 -8.41 5.95
C GLY A 102 -26.16 -7.61 4.65
N LYS A 103 -25.81 -6.31 4.67
CA LYS A 103 -25.97 -5.38 3.53
C LYS A 103 -24.64 -5.03 2.87
N VAL A 104 -23.51 -5.16 3.57
CA VAL A 104 -22.19 -4.88 2.98
C VAL A 104 -21.80 -5.99 2.02
N ARG A 105 -21.57 -5.61 0.76
CA ARG A 105 -20.99 -6.51 -0.24
C ARG A 105 -19.57 -6.88 0.17
N SER A 106 -19.34 -8.16 0.37
CA SER A 106 -18.01 -8.71 0.59
C SER A 106 -17.59 -9.57 -0.61
N ARG A 107 -16.28 -9.71 -0.83
CA ARG A 107 -15.77 -10.64 -1.85
C ARG A 107 -15.85 -12.11 -1.43
N GLY A 108 -16.05 -12.35 -0.13
CA GLY A 108 -16.19 -13.68 0.46
C GLY A 108 -17.64 -14.02 0.81
N PRO A 109 -17.85 -15.14 1.53
CA PRO A 109 -19.17 -15.48 2.04
C PRO A 109 -19.69 -14.47 3.07
N CYS A 110 -18.78 -13.85 3.83
CA CYS A 110 -19.10 -12.86 4.84
C CYS A 110 -18.02 -11.76 4.93
N PRO A 111 -18.40 -10.54 5.38
CA PRO A 111 -17.45 -9.45 5.59
C PRO A 111 -16.33 -9.82 6.58
N ASN A 112 -15.17 -9.20 6.39
CA ASN A 112 -14.04 -9.39 7.28
C ASN A 112 -14.23 -8.58 8.57
N ALA A 113 -13.94 -9.18 9.73
CA ALA A 113 -14.01 -8.49 11.02
C ALA A 113 -13.17 -7.19 11.06
N ARG A 114 -12.06 -7.13 10.31
CA ARG A 114 -11.22 -5.92 10.20
C ARG A 114 -11.96 -4.74 9.57
N VAL A 115 -12.89 -4.98 8.64
CA VAL A 115 -13.70 -3.92 8.01
C VAL A 115 -14.62 -3.28 9.03
N VAL A 116 -15.25 -4.09 9.89
CA VAL A 116 -16.11 -3.61 10.98
C VAL A 116 -15.30 -2.84 12.01
N GLN A 117 -14.12 -3.33 12.38
CA GLN A 117 -13.23 -2.63 13.31
C GLN A 117 -12.79 -1.27 12.78
N LEU A 118 -12.45 -1.18 11.49
CA LEU A 118 -12.09 0.09 10.85
C LEU A 118 -13.28 1.04 10.78
N ALA A 119 -14.48 0.53 10.47
CA ALA A 119 -15.70 1.33 10.48
C ALA A 119 -16.02 1.89 11.87
N MET A 120 -15.84 1.07 12.93
CA MET A 120 -16.03 1.51 14.31
C MET A 120 -15.06 2.63 14.67
N HIS A 121 -13.79 2.52 14.27
CA HIS A 121 -12.81 3.57 14.48
C HIS A 121 -13.22 4.89 13.80
N TYR A 122 -13.66 4.84 12.54
CA TYR A 122 -14.14 6.04 11.84
C TYR A 122 -15.38 6.66 12.50
N LEU A 123 -16.32 5.84 12.96
CA LEU A 123 -17.51 6.36 13.64
C LEU A 123 -17.19 6.96 15.00
N GLN A 124 -16.24 6.38 15.74
CA GLN A 124 -15.76 6.91 17.00
C GLN A 124 -15.06 8.26 16.81
N GLU A 125 -14.10 8.36 15.88
CA GLU A 125 -13.41 9.62 15.58
C GLU A 125 -14.40 10.70 15.12
N TRP A 126 -15.38 10.31 14.29
CA TRP A 126 -16.44 11.21 13.88
C TRP A 126 -17.32 11.66 15.06
N GLY A 127 -17.65 10.76 15.98
CA GLY A 127 -18.41 11.07 17.18
C GLY A 127 -17.68 12.04 18.09
N GLU A 128 -16.41 11.76 18.39
CA GLU A 128 -15.55 12.59 19.25
C GLU A 128 -15.33 13.98 18.64
N PHE A 129 -15.23 14.08 17.32
CA PHE A 129 -15.13 15.36 16.63
C PHE A 129 -16.45 16.15 16.62
N THR A 130 -17.58 15.46 16.47
CA THR A 130 -18.90 16.12 16.30
C THR A 130 -19.51 16.56 17.63
N TRP A 131 -19.33 15.77 18.69
CA TRP A 131 -19.90 16.03 20.01
C TRP A 131 -18.82 16.05 21.08
N ALA A 132 -18.65 17.19 21.76
CA ALA A 132 -17.64 17.35 22.80
C ALA A 132 -17.84 16.38 23.98
N ASP A 133 -19.09 16.00 24.28
CA ASP A 133 -19.42 15.10 25.39
C ASP A 133 -19.43 13.61 24.98
N PHE A 134 -19.14 13.28 23.71
CA PHE A 134 -19.18 11.92 23.24
C PHE A 134 -17.88 11.18 23.59
N HIS A 135 -18.01 10.16 24.43
CA HIS A 135 -16.93 9.23 24.74
C HIS A 135 -17.49 7.81 24.87
N LEU A 136 -16.79 6.83 24.29
CA LEU A 136 -17.07 5.42 24.52
C LEU A 136 -16.31 4.97 25.77
N SER A 137 -17.03 4.40 26.73
CA SER A 137 -16.41 3.85 27.94
C SER A 137 -15.56 2.61 27.62
N ALA A 138 -14.60 2.28 28.50
CA ALA A 138 -13.91 0.99 28.44
C ALA A 138 -14.89 -0.18 28.47
N HIS A 139 -16.02 -0.04 29.19
CA HIS A 139 -17.09 -1.03 29.19
C HIS A 139 -17.76 -1.20 27.82
N ASP A 140 -18.02 -0.09 27.12
CA ASP A 140 -18.60 -0.11 25.77
C ASP A 140 -17.69 -0.82 24.78
N HIS A 141 -16.38 -0.57 24.86
CA HIS A 141 -15.40 -1.30 24.05
C HIS A 141 -15.43 -2.81 24.32
N GLN A 142 -15.64 -3.24 25.57
CA GLN A 142 -15.79 -4.67 25.89
C GLN A 142 -17.08 -5.25 25.32
N LEU A 143 -18.20 -4.54 25.39
CA LEU A 143 -19.48 -4.96 24.78
C LEU A 143 -19.37 -5.13 23.26
N ILE A 144 -18.75 -4.16 22.58
CA ILE A 144 -18.57 -4.23 21.12
C ILE A 144 -17.62 -5.39 20.76
N ASN A 145 -16.56 -5.61 21.55
CA ASN A 145 -15.67 -6.75 21.33
C ASN A 145 -16.37 -8.10 21.58
N ALA A 146 -17.23 -8.20 22.60
CA ALA A 146 -18.03 -9.38 22.86
C ALA A 146 -18.99 -9.68 21.69
N TRP A 147 -19.72 -8.65 21.20
CA TRP A 147 -20.57 -8.78 20.02
C TRP A 147 -19.78 -9.19 18.77
N LYS A 148 -18.61 -8.61 18.53
CA LYS A 148 -17.74 -8.98 17.41
C LYS A 148 -17.33 -10.44 17.47
N ASN A 149 -16.97 -10.94 18.66
CA ASN A 149 -16.58 -12.34 18.86
C ASN A 149 -17.77 -13.28 18.64
N ASP A 150 -18.96 -12.91 19.12
CA ASP A 150 -20.20 -13.66 18.85
C ASP A 150 -20.55 -13.70 17.35
N ALA A 151 -20.41 -12.59 16.64
CA ALA A 151 -20.62 -12.53 15.19
C ALA A 151 -19.63 -13.39 14.39
N ILE A 152 -18.39 -13.52 14.88
CA ILE A 152 -17.39 -14.45 14.32
C ILE A 152 -17.78 -15.90 14.61
N GLN A 153 -18.17 -16.22 15.85
CA GLN A 153 -18.60 -17.56 16.24
C GLN A 153 -19.82 -18.03 15.43
N LYS A 154 -20.74 -17.11 15.13
CA LYS A 154 -21.91 -17.33 14.25
C LYS A 154 -21.59 -17.32 12.76
N ALA A 155 -20.31 -17.23 12.37
CA ALA A 155 -19.84 -17.14 10.99
C ALA A 155 -20.44 -15.98 10.16
N ARG A 156 -21.00 -14.95 10.82
CA ARG A 156 -21.47 -13.70 10.16
C ARG A 156 -20.31 -12.79 9.79
N LEU A 157 -19.17 -12.96 10.45
CA LEU A 157 -17.91 -12.31 10.13
C LEU A 157 -16.81 -13.35 9.92
N SER A 158 -15.93 -13.09 8.96
CA SER A 158 -14.72 -13.88 8.75
C SER A 158 -13.53 -13.30 9.49
N THR A 159 -12.70 -14.17 10.06
CA THR A 159 -11.37 -13.85 10.57
C THR A 159 -10.31 -14.15 9.52
N GLY A 160 -9.19 -13.43 9.58
CA GLY A 160 -8.06 -13.65 8.67
C GLY A 160 -8.26 -13.05 7.28
N SER A 161 -7.45 -13.49 6.32
CA SER A 161 -7.56 -13.07 4.92
C SER A 161 -8.51 -14.05 4.20
N THR A 162 -9.54 -13.53 3.55
CA THR A 162 -10.46 -14.34 2.73
C THR A 162 -9.73 -15.04 1.56
N TYR A 163 -8.58 -14.50 1.16
CA TYR A 163 -7.76 -15.04 0.09
C TYR A 163 -6.39 -15.44 0.60
N GLN A 164 -5.88 -16.56 0.08
CA GLN A 164 -4.50 -16.94 0.28
C GLN A 164 -3.60 -15.99 -0.52
N ARG A 165 -2.73 -15.28 0.19
CA ARG A 165 -1.67 -14.48 -0.45
C ARG A 165 -0.61 -15.45 -0.95
N SER A 166 -0.40 -15.45 -2.26
CA SER A 166 0.69 -16.21 -2.89
C SER A 166 1.75 -15.24 -3.37
N TRP A 167 3.00 -15.50 -3.01
CA TRP A 167 4.13 -14.73 -3.51
C TRP A 167 4.42 -15.15 -4.96
N ILE A 168 4.52 -14.17 -5.85
CA ILE A 168 4.90 -14.40 -7.23
C ILE A 168 6.42 -14.34 -7.30
N GLY A 169 7.06 -15.49 -7.47
CA GLY A 169 8.50 -15.56 -7.69
C GLY A 169 8.89 -15.08 -9.10
N TYR A 170 10.19 -14.80 -9.28
CA TYR A 170 10.76 -14.35 -10.56
C TYR A 170 10.39 -15.24 -11.75
N ALA A 171 10.47 -16.56 -11.60
CA ALA A 171 10.17 -17.50 -12.69
C ALA A 171 8.71 -17.41 -13.17
N THR A 172 7.77 -17.26 -12.24
CA THR A 172 6.35 -17.10 -12.56
C THR A 172 6.09 -15.76 -13.22
N LEU A 173 6.70 -14.69 -12.71
CA LEU A 173 6.59 -13.36 -13.31
C LEU A 173 7.16 -13.32 -14.73
N SER A 174 8.35 -13.89 -14.95
CA SER A 174 9.00 -13.96 -16.27
C SER A 174 8.11 -14.66 -17.30
N ARG A 175 7.48 -15.79 -16.91
CA ARG A 175 6.51 -16.50 -17.75
C ARG A 175 5.27 -15.67 -18.02
N LEU A 176 4.71 -15.00 -17.01
CA LEU A 176 3.52 -14.15 -17.16
C LEU A 176 3.78 -13.02 -18.17
N VAL A 177 4.92 -12.35 -18.06
CA VAL A 177 5.32 -11.27 -18.99
C VAL A 177 5.48 -11.80 -20.41
N ARG A 178 6.17 -12.94 -20.59
CA ARG A 178 6.37 -13.54 -21.92
C ARG A 178 5.05 -13.94 -22.57
N GLU A 179 4.18 -14.65 -21.86
CA GLU A 179 2.88 -15.09 -22.37
C GLU A 179 1.97 -13.89 -22.66
N PHE A 180 2.01 -12.83 -21.84
CA PHE A 180 1.26 -11.61 -22.08
C PHE A 180 1.68 -10.91 -23.38
N LEU A 181 2.99 -10.78 -23.62
CA LEU A 181 3.52 -10.19 -24.85
C LEU A 181 3.18 -11.06 -26.07
N LEU A 182 3.39 -12.37 -25.99
CA LEU A 182 3.06 -13.32 -27.06
C LEU A 182 1.56 -13.29 -27.42
N TYR A 183 0.69 -13.22 -26.41
CA TYR A 183 -0.76 -13.08 -26.59
C TYR A 183 -1.12 -11.80 -27.35
N ARG A 184 -0.48 -10.67 -27.04
CA ARG A 184 -0.74 -9.39 -27.72
C ARG A 184 -0.20 -9.34 -29.15
N VAL A 185 0.93 -9.99 -29.42
CA VAL A 185 1.47 -10.14 -30.78
C VAL A 185 0.55 -11.04 -31.62
N THR A 186 0.10 -12.17 -31.07
CA THR A 186 -0.72 -13.15 -31.81
C THR A 186 -2.12 -12.64 -32.11
N ASN A 187 -2.78 -11.96 -31.16
CA ASN A 187 -4.17 -11.50 -31.33
C ASN A 187 -4.27 -10.09 -31.96
N GLY A 188 -3.13 -9.43 -32.18
CA GLY A 188 -3.07 -8.05 -32.65
C GLY A 188 -3.42 -7.03 -31.57
N THR A 189 -2.75 -5.88 -31.64
CA THR A 189 -3.08 -4.67 -30.88
C THR A 189 -2.87 -3.46 -31.79
N LEU A 190 -3.64 -2.39 -31.57
CA LEU A 190 -3.51 -1.17 -32.37
C LEU A 190 -2.11 -0.54 -32.20
N THR A 191 -1.58 -0.56 -30.98
CA THR A 191 -0.24 -0.05 -30.63
C THR A 191 0.39 -0.91 -29.52
N LEU A 192 1.70 -1.14 -29.59
CA LEU A 192 2.45 -1.92 -28.59
C LEU A 192 2.89 -1.09 -27.38
N ASP A 193 2.97 0.23 -27.50
CA ASP A 193 3.42 1.13 -26.43
C ASP A 193 2.69 0.94 -25.09
N PRO A 194 1.33 0.95 -25.03
CA PRO A 194 0.62 0.75 -23.77
C PRO A 194 0.79 -0.68 -23.21
N VAL A 195 1.11 -1.64 -24.07
CA VAL A 195 1.39 -3.03 -23.66
C VAL A 195 2.75 -3.09 -22.98
N ILE A 196 3.78 -2.49 -23.59
CA ILE A 196 5.15 -2.44 -23.06
C ILE A 196 5.17 -1.65 -21.75
N ALA A 197 4.48 -0.51 -21.67
CA ALA A 197 4.38 0.30 -20.46
C ALA A 197 3.76 -0.48 -19.28
N LYS A 198 2.70 -1.26 -19.53
CA LYS A 198 2.07 -2.12 -18.51
C LYS A 198 2.98 -3.26 -18.04
N VAL A 199 3.73 -3.87 -18.96
CA VAL A 199 4.70 -4.91 -18.62
C VAL A 199 5.82 -4.32 -17.77
N LEU A 200 6.34 -3.16 -18.18
CA LEU A 200 7.42 -2.47 -17.47
C LEU A 200 6.99 -2.09 -16.06
N SER A 201 5.77 -1.58 -15.85
CA SER A 201 5.28 -1.23 -14.51
C SER A 201 5.17 -2.45 -13.60
N VAL A 202 4.69 -3.59 -14.11
CA VAL A 202 4.63 -4.84 -13.33
C VAL A 202 6.03 -5.36 -12.98
N VAL A 203 6.97 -5.29 -13.92
CA VAL A 203 8.37 -5.70 -13.68
C VAL A 203 9.04 -4.78 -12.66
N LEU A 204 8.87 -3.46 -12.77
CA LEU A 204 9.43 -2.51 -11.80
C LEU A 204 8.82 -2.69 -10.41
N MET A 205 7.50 -2.90 -10.30
CA MET A 205 6.84 -3.16 -9.01
C MET A 205 7.45 -4.38 -8.33
N SER A 206 7.69 -5.44 -9.10
CA SER A 206 8.27 -6.67 -8.58
C SER A 206 9.75 -6.54 -8.20
N ALA A 207 10.52 -5.77 -8.97
CA ALA A 207 11.96 -5.62 -8.79
C ALA A 207 12.31 -4.72 -7.60
N LEU A 208 11.47 -3.71 -7.34
CA LEU A 208 11.67 -2.74 -6.27
C LEU A 208 10.89 -3.08 -5.00
N GLY A 209 9.90 -3.99 -5.08
CA GLY A 209 9.01 -4.30 -3.98
C GLY A 209 8.13 -3.11 -3.55
N CYS A 210 7.92 -2.14 -4.44
CA CYS A 210 7.12 -0.95 -4.17
C CYS A 210 5.62 -1.20 -4.43
N ARG A 211 4.77 -0.31 -3.92
CA ARG A 211 3.32 -0.39 -4.14
C ARG A 211 3.00 0.07 -5.56
N ALA A 212 1.86 -0.36 -6.09
CA ALA A 212 1.38 0.11 -7.38
C ALA A 212 1.24 1.63 -7.45
N GLY A 213 0.85 2.28 -6.33
CA GLY A 213 0.80 3.73 -6.22
C GLY A 213 2.16 4.39 -6.42
N ASP A 214 3.24 3.79 -5.93
CA ASP A 214 4.59 4.35 -6.02
C ASP A 214 5.10 4.39 -7.48
N ILE A 215 4.61 3.48 -8.33
CA ILE A 215 4.91 3.45 -9.77
C ILE A 215 3.92 4.29 -10.57
N ALA A 216 2.67 4.35 -10.11
CA ALA A 216 1.58 5.08 -10.76
C ALA A 216 1.58 6.58 -10.48
N LEU A 217 2.48 7.09 -9.62
CA LEU A 217 2.70 8.53 -9.40
C LEU A 217 3.38 9.18 -10.63
N SER A 218 2.65 9.18 -11.74
CA SER A 218 2.64 10.23 -12.76
C SER A 218 1.25 10.86 -12.67
N ASP A 219 1.20 12.13 -12.29
CA ASP A 219 0.04 12.91 -11.90
C ASP A 219 -1.28 12.60 -12.66
N LEU A 220 -2.10 11.69 -12.12
CA LEU A 220 -3.49 11.42 -12.52
C LEU A 220 -3.76 11.37 -14.06
N TYR A 221 -2.80 10.94 -14.87
CA TYR A 221 -2.88 10.96 -16.35
C TYR A 221 -3.23 12.33 -16.97
N SER A 222 -3.01 13.44 -16.26
CA SER A 222 -3.30 14.80 -16.74
C SER A 222 -2.07 15.55 -17.24
N GLY A 223 -0.86 15.08 -16.90
CA GLY A 223 0.42 15.64 -17.36
C GLY A 223 1.17 14.71 -18.31
N ASN A 224 1.97 15.30 -19.21
CA ASN A 224 2.96 14.61 -20.08
C ASN A 224 4.18 14.09 -19.30
N GLU A 225 4.02 13.80 -18.02
CA GLU A 225 5.09 13.35 -17.14
C GLU A 225 5.18 11.83 -17.20
N PHE A 226 5.71 11.33 -18.30
CA PHE A 226 6.37 10.03 -18.26
C PHE A 226 7.51 10.14 -17.24
N LEU A 227 7.81 9.04 -16.53
CA LEU A 227 9.02 8.92 -15.71
C LEU A 227 10.23 9.39 -16.52
N SER A 228 10.61 10.66 -16.33
CA SER A 228 11.84 11.21 -16.86
C SER A 228 12.96 10.35 -16.31
N SER A 229 13.76 9.79 -17.20
CA SER A 229 14.75 8.75 -16.96
C SER A 229 15.88 9.16 -16.00
N ALA A 230 15.79 10.33 -15.38
CA ALA A 230 16.79 10.95 -14.53
C ALA A 230 16.76 10.48 -13.06
N CYS A 231 15.66 9.90 -12.56
CA CYS A 231 15.50 9.62 -11.12
C CYS A 231 15.73 8.14 -10.70
N PHE A 232 16.40 7.34 -11.53
CA PHE A 232 16.88 6.01 -11.11
C PHE A 232 18.41 6.00 -11.06
N GLN A 233 19.00 6.10 -9.86
CA GLN A 233 20.39 5.67 -9.66
C GLN A 233 20.45 4.14 -9.67
N LEU A 234 20.70 3.62 -10.87
CA LEU A 234 20.92 2.24 -11.28
C LEU A 234 22.13 1.60 -10.56
N ARG A 235 21.91 0.82 -9.50
CA ARG A 235 22.77 -0.35 -9.18
C ARG A 235 22.09 -1.69 -9.45
N SER A 236 20.75 -1.75 -9.42
CA SER A 236 19.95 -2.91 -9.86
C SER A 236 19.66 -2.92 -11.37
N VAL A 237 19.93 -1.81 -12.04
CA VAL A 237 19.85 -1.56 -13.51
C VAL A 237 20.48 -2.62 -14.37
N ILE A 238 21.69 -3.03 -13.99
CA ILE A 238 22.52 -3.89 -14.83
C ILE A 238 21.91 -5.29 -14.97
N ILE A 239 21.19 -5.77 -13.96
CA ILE A 239 20.50 -7.07 -14.00
C ILE A 239 19.24 -6.95 -14.86
N THR A 240 18.46 -5.87 -14.72
CA THR A 240 17.23 -5.68 -15.51
C THR A 240 17.54 -5.35 -16.97
N LEU A 241 18.58 -4.56 -17.26
CA LEU A 241 19.09 -4.32 -18.62
C LEU A 241 19.67 -5.59 -19.23
N GLY A 242 20.37 -6.43 -18.46
CA GLY A 242 20.81 -7.74 -18.92
C GLY A 242 19.64 -8.62 -19.35
N ILE A 243 18.54 -8.62 -18.59
CA ILE A 243 17.31 -9.34 -18.92
C ILE A 243 16.62 -8.75 -20.16
N ILE A 244 16.55 -7.42 -20.28
CA ILE A 244 15.93 -6.73 -21.44
C ILE A 244 16.75 -6.96 -22.71
N VAL A 245 18.08 -6.87 -22.65
CA VAL A 245 18.98 -7.16 -23.79
C VAL A 245 18.88 -8.63 -24.19
N HIS A 246 18.83 -9.55 -23.21
CA HIS A 246 18.69 -10.96 -23.51
C HIS A 246 17.30 -11.31 -24.11
N LEU A 247 16.23 -10.66 -23.63
CA LEU A 247 14.89 -10.75 -24.20
C LEU A 247 14.80 -10.13 -25.60
N ALA A 248 15.38 -8.95 -25.81
CA ALA A 248 15.43 -8.30 -27.13
C ALA A 248 16.18 -9.17 -28.14
N HIS A 249 17.28 -9.81 -27.71
CA HIS A 249 18.02 -10.74 -28.55
C HIS A 249 17.21 -12.00 -28.87
N LEU A 250 16.49 -12.56 -27.88
CA LEU A 250 15.60 -13.71 -28.06
C LEU A 250 14.38 -13.40 -28.95
N ILE A 251 13.83 -12.19 -28.85
CA ILE A 251 12.73 -11.73 -29.69
C ILE A 251 13.24 -11.54 -31.12
N ASN A 252 14.41 -10.94 -31.32
CA ASN A 252 15.00 -10.80 -32.66
C ASN A 252 15.26 -12.16 -33.31
N THR A 253 15.78 -13.15 -32.58
CA THR A 253 16.00 -14.49 -33.15
C THR A 253 14.69 -15.22 -33.45
N GLN A 254 13.68 -15.13 -32.59
CA GLN A 254 12.38 -15.76 -32.83
C GLN A 254 11.56 -15.08 -33.96
N ILE A 255 11.65 -13.76 -34.10
CA ILE A 255 10.99 -13.03 -35.20
C ILE A 255 11.65 -13.39 -36.54
N LEU A 256 12.99 -13.47 -36.59
CA LEU A 256 13.71 -13.89 -37.80
C LEU A 256 13.30 -15.31 -38.25
N ASP A 257 13.18 -16.25 -37.31
CA ASP A 257 12.70 -17.62 -37.59
C ASP A 257 11.22 -17.66 -38.07
N PHE A 258 10.37 -16.77 -37.53
CA PHE A 258 8.97 -16.69 -37.94
C PHE A 258 8.80 -16.04 -39.32
N THR A 259 9.62 -15.05 -39.67
CA THR A 259 9.64 -14.47 -41.02
C THR A 259 10.23 -15.41 -42.07
N ALA A 260 11.22 -16.24 -41.71
CA ALA A 260 11.83 -17.22 -42.61
C ALA A 260 10.87 -18.36 -42.99
N SER A 261 9.89 -18.69 -42.14
CA SER A 261 8.94 -19.79 -42.36
C SER A 261 7.66 -19.38 -43.10
N ARG A 262 7.46 -18.09 -43.42
CA ARG A 262 6.23 -17.56 -44.04
C ARG A 262 6.36 -17.08 -45.48
N ILE A 263 7.50 -17.33 -46.15
CA ILE A 263 7.62 -17.20 -47.62
C ILE A 263 7.61 -18.58 -48.29
N PRO A 264 6.45 -19.26 -48.41
CA PRO A 264 6.35 -20.45 -49.24
C PRO A 264 6.13 -20.02 -50.69
N GLY A 265 7.22 -19.83 -51.44
CA GLY A 265 7.04 -19.44 -52.84
C GLY A 265 8.28 -19.05 -53.62
N CYS A 266 9.39 -19.77 -53.50
CA CYS A 266 10.39 -19.94 -54.56
C CYS A 266 11.57 -20.73 -54.00
N GLN A 267 11.56 -22.05 -54.15
CA GLN A 267 12.73 -22.79 -54.62
C GLN A 267 12.33 -24.21 -54.96
N GLY A 268 12.62 -24.57 -56.21
CA GLY A 268 12.25 -25.84 -56.81
C GLY A 268 12.95 -27.03 -56.17
N GLN A 269 12.23 -28.15 -56.25
CA GLN A 269 12.74 -29.49 -56.49
C GLN A 269 14.15 -29.79 -56.00
N PHE A 270 14.28 -30.43 -54.82
CA PHE A 270 15.22 -31.53 -54.68
C PHE A 270 14.66 -32.60 -53.74
N LYS A 271 14.92 -33.85 -54.15
CA LYS A 271 14.28 -35.09 -53.77
C LYS A 271 14.67 -35.61 -52.38
N GLN A 272 13.69 -36.28 -51.75
CA GLN A 272 13.75 -37.56 -51.02
C GLN A 272 14.85 -37.80 -49.96
N GLY A 273 14.42 -38.12 -48.75
CA GLY A 273 15.26 -38.74 -47.73
C GLY A 273 14.51 -39.03 -46.43
N ILE A 274 13.89 -40.21 -46.38
CA ILE A 274 13.17 -40.77 -45.24
C ILE A 274 14.10 -40.91 -44.02
N LEU A 275 13.68 -40.44 -42.84
CA LEU A 275 14.04 -41.12 -41.59
C LEU A 275 12.97 -40.93 -40.50
N HIS A 276 12.38 -42.06 -40.13
CA HIS A 276 11.36 -42.23 -39.11
C HIS A 276 12.03 -42.36 -37.74
N ILE A 277 11.71 -41.49 -36.76
CA ILE A 277 12.15 -41.64 -35.36
C ILE A 277 10.92 -41.58 -34.43
N PRO A 278 10.62 -42.65 -33.66
CA PRO A 278 9.46 -42.66 -32.77
C PRO A 278 9.74 -41.93 -31.46
N ARG A 279 8.92 -40.92 -31.12
CA ARG A 279 8.96 -40.24 -29.81
C ARG A 279 8.18 -41.04 -28.76
N LYS A 280 8.92 -41.65 -27.84
CA LYS A 280 8.43 -42.31 -26.62
C LYS A 280 7.93 -41.24 -25.62
N ARG A 281 6.63 -41.24 -25.29
CA ARG A 281 6.04 -40.43 -24.20
C ARG A 281 6.59 -40.93 -22.86
N ARG A 282 7.26 -40.07 -22.08
CA ARG A 282 7.44 -40.28 -20.62
C ARG A 282 6.37 -39.50 -19.87
N ARG A 283 5.55 -40.23 -19.10
CA ARG A 283 4.74 -39.69 -18.01
C ARG A 283 5.70 -39.27 -16.89
N LEU A 284 5.61 -38.03 -16.44
CA LEU A 284 6.17 -37.61 -15.15
C LEU A 284 5.02 -37.63 -14.15
N THR A 285 5.04 -38.64 -13.29
CA THR A 285 4.33 -38.65 -12.00
C THR A 285 5.11 -37.75 -11.04
N LEU A 286 4.51 -36.65 -10.60
CA LEU A 286 5.02 -35.87 -9.48
C LEU A 286 4.67 -36.61 -8.18
N HIS A 287 5.66 -37.22 -7.55
CA HIS A 287 5.58 -37.58 -6.14
C HIS A 287 5.92 -36.35 -5.31
N SER A 288 4.97 -35.96 -4.46
CA SER A 288 5.15 -35.04 -3.35
C SER A 288 6.09 -35.64 -2.31
N ALA A 289 7.16 -34.93 -1.97
CA ALA A 289 7.91 -35.15 -0.73
C ALA A 289 8.06 -33.80 -0.01
N TRP A 290 7.28 -33.66 1.05
CA TRP A 290 7.48 -32.69 2.11
C TRP A 290 8.64 -33.17 2.98
N CYS A 291 9.61 -32.30 3.30
CA CYS A 291 10.36 -32.37 4.55
C CYS A 291 11.07 -31.03 4.82
N LEU A 292 10.59 -30.33 5.87
CA LEU A 292 11.30 -29.56 6.90
C LEU A 292 12.60 -28.82 6.54
N VAL A 293 12.60 -27.48 6.68
CA VAL A 293 13.01 -26.73 7.90
C VAL A 293 12.19 -25.44 7.97
#